data_AF-A0A957XR16-F1
#
_entry.id   AF-A0A957XR16-F1
#
_cell.length_a   1.000
_cell.length_b   1.000
_cell.length_c   1.000
_cell.angle_alpha   90.00
_cell.angle_beta   90.00
_cell.angle_gamma   90.00
#
_symmetry.space_group_name_H-M   'P 1'
#
loop_
_entity.id
_entity.type
_entity.pdbx_description
1 polymer ?
#
loop_
_entity_poly.entity_id
_entity_poly.type
_entity_poly.pdbx_seq_one_letter_code
_entity_poly.pdbx_strand_id
1 'polypeptide(L)' 'DLMIAWNLFSGASREAFRSTLAIDDATWARGRGHALAQALIFIPYYLHTNPVGVAVARHAVDEVLSDWRNSR' A
#
# COMPACT_ATOMS: atom_id res chain seq x y z
N ASP A 1 5.60 10.96 -0.30
CA ASP A 1 4.97 9.72 -0.80
C ASP A 1 4.50 8.90 0.41
N LEU A 2 3.34 8.26 0.34
CA LEU A 2 2.72 7.46 1.42
C LEU A 2 2.65 5.96 1.10
N MET A 3 3.20 5.52 -0.03
CA MET A 3 3.16 4.12 -0.47
C MET A 3 3.70 3.13 0.58
N ILE A 4 4.64 3.59 1.42
CA ILE A 4 5.21 2.79 2.52
C ILE A 4 4.15 2.26 3.48
N ALA A 5 3.01 2.95 3.60
CA ALA A 5 1.90 2.57 4.47
C ALA A 5 1.27 1.22 4.11
N TRP A 6 1.32 0.84 2.82
CA TRP A 6 0.80 -0.44 2.33
C TRP A 6 1.89 -1.47 2.05
N ASN A 7 3.16 -1.04 1.94
CA ASN A 7 4.27 -1.95 1.72
C ASN A 7 4.81 -2.58 3.03
N LEU A 8 4.72 -1.87 4.16
CA LEU A 8 5.34 -2.29 5.43
C LEU A 8 4.36 -2.46 6.60
N PHE A 9 3.25 -1.72 6.64
CA PHE A 9 2.34 -1.70 7.77
C PHE A 9 1.03 -2.43 7.44
N SER A 10 0.37 -3.01 8.45
CA SER A 10 -0.91 -3.70 8.33
C SER A 10 -1.85 -3.35 9.49
N GLY A 11 -3.16 -3.34 9.22
CA GLY A 11 -4.20 -3.06 10.23
C GLY A 11 -3.85 -1.90 11.18
N ALA A 12 -3.80 -2.20 12.48
CA ALA A 12 -3.54 -1.22 13.55
C ALA A 12 -2.21 -0.47 13.40
N SER A 13 -1.15 -1.09 12.85
CA SER A 13 0.13 -0.38 12.68
C SER A 13 0.04 0.68 11.56
N ARG A 14 -0.81 0.44 10.54
CA ARG A 14 -1.08 1.42 9.51
C ARG A 14 -1.94 2.57 10.03
N GLU A 15 -2.94 2.26 10.85
CA GLU A 15 -3.76 3.27 11.52
C GLU A 15 -2.92 4.17 12.41
N ALA A 16 -2.01 3.60 13.20
CA ALA A 16 -1.07 4.35 14.04
C ALA A 16 -0.13 5.23 13.20
N PHE A 17 0.37 4.73 12.05
CA PHE A 17 1.16 5.53 11.12
C PHE A 17 0.36 6.73 10.60
N ARG A 18 -0.88 6.49 10.15
CA ARG A 18 -1.77 7.53 9.65
C ARG A 18 -2.08 8.60 10.70
N SER A 19 -2.41 8.17 11.92
CA SER A 19 -2.76 9.08 13.02
C SER A 19 -1.56 9.93 13.47
N THR A 20 -0.38 9.32 13.57
CA THR A 20 0.85 10.01 13.99
C THR A 20 1.24 11.12 13.02
N LEU A 21 1.04 10.89 11.73
CA LEU A 21 1.33 11.89 10.69
C LEU A 21 0.17 12.86 10.42
N ALA A 22 -0.96 12.71 11.12
CA ALA A 22 -2.16 13.53 10.95
C ALA A 22 -2.60 13.70 9.49
N ILE A 23 -2.56 12.61 8.71
CA ILE A 23 -2.84 12.63 7.27
C ILE A 23 -4.35 12.71 7.01
N ASP A 24 -4.76 13.71 6.23
CA ASP A 24 -6.15 13.89 5.80
C ASP A 24 -6.63 12.78 4.84
N ASP A 25 -7.95 12.61 4.75
CA ASP A 25 -8.58 11.54 3.95
C ASP A 25 -8.19 11.60 2.46
N ALA A 26 -8.10 12.80 1.88
CA ALA A 26 -7.82 12.96 0.46
C ALA A 26 -6.37 12.59 0.14
N THR A 27 -5.43 13.03 0.98
CA THR A 27 -4.03 12.65 0.89
C THR A 27 -3.83 11.15 1.12
N TRP A 28 -4.57 10.56 2.08
CA TRP A 28 -4.55 9.12 2.32
C TRP A 28 -5.04 8.31 1.11
N ALA A 29 -6.19 8.71 0.55
CA ALA A 29 -6.77 8.07 -0.64
C ALA A 29 -5.83 8.15 -1.86
N ARG A 30 -5.18 9.30 -2.06
CA ARG A 30 -4.18 9.48 -3.12
C ARG A 30 -2.97 8.58 -2.90
N GLY A 31 -2.46 8.50 -1.67
CA GLY A 31 -1.36 7.60 -1.30
C GLY A 31 -1.68 6.13 -1.61
N ARG A 32 -2.90 5.70 -1.25
CA ARG A 32 -3.41 4.35 -1.55
C ARG A 32 -3.43 4.06 -3.05
N GLY A 33 -3.90 5.02 -3.84
CA GLY A 33 -3.90 4.93 -5.30
C GLY A 33 -2.51 4.78 -5.90
N HIS A 34 -1.52 5.52 -5.38
CA HIS A 34 -0.13 5.39 -5.81
C HIS A 34 0.46 4.02 -5.46
N ALA A 35 0.19 3.49 -4.26
CA ALA A 35 0.67 2.17 -3.85
C ALA A 35 0.14 1.07 -4.78
N LEU A 36 -1.16 1.12 -5.09
CA LEU A 36 -1.78 0.19 -6.03
C LEU A 36 -1.17 0.29 -7.43
N ALA A 37 -1.03 1.52 -7.96
CA ALA A 37 -0.47 1.75 -9.29
C ALA A 37 0.98 1.21 -9.39
N GLN A 38 1.81 1.46 -8.38
CA GLN A 38 3.18 0.96 -8.37
C GLN A 38 3.23 -0.57 -8.30
N ALA A 39 2.42 -1.20 -7.45
CA ALA A 39 2.39 -2.66 -7.34
C ALA A 39 1.96 -3.32 -8.65
N LEU A 40 0.92 -2.78 -9.31
CA LEU A 40 0.41 -3.31 -10.58
C LEU A 40 1.40 -3.16 -11.75
N ILE A 41 2.26 -2.13 -11.73
CA ILE A 41 3.36 -1.98 -12.69
C ILE A 41 4.52 -2.91 -12.34
N PHE A 42 4.85 -3.01 -11.04
CA PHE A 42 6.02 -3.74 -10.56
C PHE A 42 5.92 -5.25 -10.80
N ILE A 43 4.78 -5.86 -10.46
CA ILE A 43 4.58 -7.31 -10.52
C ILE A 43 4.91 -7.91 -11.91
N PRO A 44 4.30 -7.45 -13.02
CA PRO A 44 4.58 -8.04 -14.33
C PRO A 44 6.00 -7.74 -14.81
N TYR A 45 6.55 -6.58 -14.46
CA TYR A 45 7.91 -6.20 -14.86
C TYR A 45 8.98 -7.06 -14.18
N TYR A 46 8.80 -7.37 -12.90
CA TYR A 46 9.79 -8.06 -12.07
C TYR A 46 9.45 -9.52 -11.75
N LEU A 47 8.41 -10.08 -12.38
CA LEU A 47 7.81 -11.38 -12.03
C LEU A 47 8.83 -12.50 -11.85
N HIS A 48 9.87 -12.52 -12.69
CA HIS A 48 10.88 -13.58 -12.72
C HIS A 48 12.28 -13.14 -12.26
N THR A 49 12.48 -11.85 -12.01
CA THR A 49 13.81 -11.26 -11.73
C THR A 49 13.94 -10.75 -10.30
N ASN A 50 12.83 -10.44 -9.62
CA ASN A 50 12.85 -10.01 -8.22
C ASN A 50 11.67 -10.62 -7.44
N PRO A 51 11.75 -11.91 -7.06
CA PRO A 51 10.66 -12.61 -6.38
C PRO A 51 10.32 -11.99 -5.01
N VAL A 52 11.32 -11.43 -4.30
CA VAL A 52 11.11 -10.75 -3.02
C VAL A 52 10.29 -9.47 -3.22
N GLY A 53 10.67 -8.63 -4.18
CA GLY A 53 9.92 -7.42 -4.51
C GLY A 53 8.49 -7.73 -4.99
N VAL A 54 8.31 -8.80 -5.77
CA VAL A 54 6.98 -9.25 -6.20
C VAL A 54 6.12 -9.68 -5.02
N ALA A 55 6.69 -10.35 -4.02
CA ALA A 55 5.96 -10.70 -2.80
C ALA A 55 5.51 -9.46 -2.02
N VAL A 56 6.39 -8.45 -1.88
CA VAL A 56 6.03 -7.15 -1.26
C VAL A 56 4.93 -6.44 -2.06
N ALA A 57 5.04 -6.41 -3.39
CA ALA A 57 4.03 -5.78 -4.24
C ALA A 57 2.66 -6.48 -4.14
N ARG A 58 2.62 -7.82 -4.05
CA ARG A 58 1.38 -8.57 -3.80
C ARG A 58 0.80 -8.25 -2.43
N HIS A 59 1.63 -8.22 -1.39
CA HIS A 59 1.21 -7.81 -0.06
C HIS A 59 0.59 -6.40 -0.07
N ALA A 60 1.22 -5.46 -0.77
CA ALA A 60 0.70 -4.10 -0.91
C ALA A 60 -0.68 -4.07 -1.57
N VAL A 61 -0.93 -4.90 -2.58
CA VAL A 61 -2.27 -5.03 -3.20
C VAL A 61 -3.29 -5.52 -2.15
N ASP A 62 -2.97 -6.57 -1.41
CA ASP A 62 -3.88 -7.12 -0.39
C ASP A 62 -4.20 -6.08 0.68
N GLU A 63 -3.18 -5.34 1.13
CA GLU A 63 -3.32 -4.30 2.13
C GLU A 63 -4.11 -3.08 1.63
N VAL A 64 -3.94 -2.69 0.36
CA VAL A 64 -4.76 -1.65 -0.26
C VAL A 64 -6.23 -2.06 -0.30
N LEU A 65 -6.51 -3.31 -0.69
CA LEU A 65 -7.88 -3.83 -0.75
C LEU A 65 -8.51 -3.93 0.64
N SER A 66 -7.73 -4.35 1.64
CA SER A 66 -8.15 -4.37 3.04
C SER A 66 -8.52 -2.97 3.54
N ASP A 67 -7.62 -1.99 3.34
CA ASP A 67 -7.85 -0.59 3.74
C ASP A 67 -9.08 0.02 3.06
N TRP A 68 -9.26 -0.24 1.76
CA TRP A 68 -10.39 0.26 1.01
C TRP A 68 -11.73 -0.29 1.51
N ARG A 69 -11.78 -1.58 1.87
CA ARG A 69 -12.99 -2.20 2.46
C ARG A 69 -13.33 -1.61 3.82
N ASN A 70 -12.31 -1.31 4.64
CA ASN A 70 -12.50 -0.73 5.97
C ASN A 70 -12.82 0.77 5.94
N SER A 71 -12.52 1.46 4.83
CA SER A 71 -12.82 2.89 4.64
C SER A 71 -14.23 3.15 4.08
N ARG A 72 -15.06 2.11 3.95
CA ARG A 72 -16.41 2.16 3.34
C ARG A 72 -17.49 2.10 4.40
#